data_AF-A0A2M8B9A0-F1
#
_entry.id   AF-A0A2M8B9A0-F1
#
_cell.length_a   1.000
_cell.length_b   1.000
_cell.length_c   1.000
_cell.angle_alpha   90.00
_cell.angle_beta   90.00
_cell.angle_gamma   90.00
#
_symmetry.space_group_name_H-M   'P 1'
#
loop_
_entity.id
_entity.type
_entity.pdbx_description
1 polymer ?
#
loop_
_entity_poly.entity_id
_entity_poly.type
_entity_poly.pdbx_seq_one_letter_code
_entity_poly.pdbx_strand_id
1 'polypeptide(L)'
;MTSFLVVTVKRTALVVLLILFSAMAVHAQMQNVADRIVAVVGNEIITQSDLDYQVQLYVFQNRIDPAAAGLKRQVLDALVNEKLLLAQSILDS
;
A
#
# COMPACT_ATOMS: atom_id res chain seq x y z
N MET A 1 5.63 -14.34 -54.89
CA MET A 1 5.11 -15.27 -53.86
C MET A 1 5.69 -15.06 -52.45
N THR A 2 6.67 -14.18 -52.24
CA THR A 2 7.31 -13.95 -50.92
C THR A 2 6.61 -12.89 -50.05
N SER A 3 5.87 -11.96 -50.65
CA SER A 3 5.23 -10.83 -49.93
C SER A 3 4.07 -11.27 -49.00
N PHE A 4 3.26 -12.24 -49.44
CA PHE A 4 2.11 -12.73 -48.65
C PHE A 4 2.52 -13.47 -47.38
N LEU A 5 3.66 -14.17 -47.39
CA LEU A 5 4.16 -14.93 -46.25
C LEU A 5 4.67 -14.01 -45.12
N VAL A 6 5.34 -12.91 -45.47
CA VAL A 6 5.85 -11.93 -44.51
C VAL A 6 4.70 -11.14 -43.85
N VAL A 7 3.62 -10.85 -44.58
CA VAL A 7 2.45 -10.15 -44.03
C VAL A 7 1.73 -10.99 -42.96
N THR A 8 1.57 -12.29 -43.18
CA THR A 8 0.92 -13.19 -42.21
C THR A 8 1.76 -13.32 -40.94
N VAL A 9 3.08 -13.47 -41.06
CA VAL A 9 3.99 -13.54 -39.90
C VAL A 9 4.01 -12.23 -39.11
N LYS A 10 3.98 -11.08 -39.79
CA LYS A 10 3.88 -9.76 -39.13
C LYS A 10 2.55 -9.58 -38.40
N ARG A 11 1.43 -10.07 -38.97
CA ARG A 11 0.11 -10.03 -38.32
C ARG A 11 0.04 -10.94 -37.10
N THR A 12 0.57 -12.16 -37.17
CA THR A 12 0.63 -13.06 -36.00
C THR A 12 1.56 -12.53 -34.92
N ALA A 13 2.71 -11.95 -35.29
CA ALA A 13 3.61 -11.31 -34.33
C ALA A 13 2.95 -10.12 -33.61
N LEU A 14 2.16 -9.31 -34.33
CA LEU A 14 1.41 -8.20 -33.75
C LEU A 14 0.35 -8.69 -32.75
N VAL A 15 -0.39 -9.76 -33.09
CA VAL A 15 -1.37 -10.37 -32.18
C VAL A 15 -0.70 -10.93 -30.91
N VAL A 16 0.43 -11.63 -31.05
CA VAL A 16 1.20 -12.14 -29.90
C VAL A 16 1.71 -11.00 -29.02
N LEU A 17 2.21 -9.92 -29.62
CA LEU A 17 2.64 -8.73 -28.89
C LEU A 17 1.49 -8.09 -28.11
N LEU A 18 0.29 -8.01 -28.70
CA LEU A 18 -0.91 -7.47 -28.08
C LEU A 18 -1.37 -8.33 -26.89
N ILE A 19 -1.30 -9.65 -27.02
CA ILE A 19 -1.61 -10.60 -25.94
C ILE A 19 -0.60 -10.44 -24.79
N LEU A 20 0.70 -10.37 -25.08
CA LEU A 20 1.73 -10.16 -24.06
C LEU A 20 1.57 -8.83 -23.33
N PHE A 21 1.20 -7.76 -24.04
CA PHE A 21 0.95 -6.45 -23.43
C PHE A 21 -0.28 -6.48 -22.50
N SER A 22 -1.35 -7.19 -22.89
CA SER A 22 -2.55 -7.34 -22.05
C SER A 22 -2.29 -8.11 -20.75
N ALA A 23 -1.38 -9.09 -20.78
CA ALA A 23 -1.01 -9.87 -19.59
C ALA A 23 -0.32 -9.02 -18.51
N MET A 24 0.45 -8.00 -18.90
CA MET A 24 1.09 -7.09 -17.94
C MET A 24 0.09 -6.21 -17.18
N ALA A 25 -1.02 -5.83 -17.82
CA ALA A 25 -2.04 -4.97 -17.20
C ALA A 25 -2.79 -5.65 -16.04
N VAL A 26 -3.01 -6.97 -16.13
CA VAL A 26 -3.72 -7.75 -15.09
C VAL A 26 -2.90 -7.85 -13.79
N HIS A 27 -1.56 -7.92 -13.90
CA HIS A 27 -0.68 -8.01 -12.72
C HIS A 27 -0.63 -6.69 -11.93
N ALA A 28 -0.94 -5.55 -12.54
CA ALA A 28 -0.97 -4.26 -11.86
C ALA A 28 -2.19 -4.09 -10.93
N GLN A 29 -3.29 -4.83 -11.17
CA GLN A 29 -4.53 -4.70 -10.40
C GLN A 29 -4.55 -5.54 -9.11
N MET A 30 -3.58 -6.45 -8.93
CA MET A 30 -3.48 -7.33 -7.76
C MET A 30 -2.87 -6.64 -6.52
N GLN A 31 -2.45 -5.38 -6.63
CA GLN A 31 -1.98 -4.57 -5.51
C GLN A 31 -3.09 -3.98 -4.63
N ASN A 32 -4.37 -4.30 -4.90
CA ASN A 32 -5.47 -4.01 -3.97
C ASN A 32 -5.42 -4.99 -2.78
N VAL A 33 -4.33 -4.91 -2.02
CA VAL A 33 -4.20 -5.52 -0.70
C VAL A 33 -5.25 -4.83 0.15
N ALA A 34 -6.31 -5.55 0.52
CA ALA A 34 -7.23 -5.09 1.54
C ALA A 34 -6.40 -4.77 2.80
N ASP A 35 -6.25 -3.47 3.08
CA ASP A 35 -5.41 -3.02 4.19
C ASP A 35 -6.05 -3.47 5.50
N ARG A 36 -5.24 -4.02 6.40
CA ARG A 36 -5.74 -4.63 7.63
C ARG A 36 -6.03 -3.55 8.66
N ILE A 37 -7.16 -3.63 9.33
CA ILE A 37 -7.49 -2.75 10.45
C ILE A 37 -6.72 -3.21 11.68
N VAL A 38 -5.91 -2.33 12.27
CA VAL A 38 -5.10 -2.63 13.46
C VAL A 38 -5.77 -2.10 14.73
N ALA A 39 -6.45 -0.96 14.66
CA ALA A 39 -7.19 -0.39 15.77
C ALA A 39 -8.35 0.51 15.31
N VAL A 40 -9.36 0.68 16.17
CA VAL A 40 -10.46 1.64 15.98
C VAL A 40 -10.46 2.58 17.18
N VAL A 41 -10.37 3.89 16.93
CA VAL A 41 -10.29 4.93 17.96
C VAL A 41 -11.43 5.93 17.72
N GLY A 42 -12.49 5.87 18.52
CA GLY A 42 -13.68 6.69 18.33
C GLY A 42 -14.37 6.38 17.00
N ASN A 43 -14.35 7.34 16.08
CA ASN A 43 -14.91 7.20 14.72
C ASN A 43 -13.83 7.04 13.62
N GLU A 44 -12.55 6.93 14.01
CA GLU A 44 -11.43 6.75 13.09
C GLU A 44 -10.84 5.34 13.16
N ILE A 45 -10.33 4.86 12.03
CA ILE A 45 -9.73 3.54 11.88
C ILE A 45 -8.24 3.73 11.62
N ILE A 46 -7.39 2.97 12.31
CA ILE A 46 -5.95 2.90 12.06
C ILE A 46 -5.67 1.62 11.27
N THR A 47 -5.15 1.76 10.06
CA THR A 47 -4.79 0.61 9.22
C THR A 47 -3.36 0.15 9.47
N GLN A 48 -3.00 -1.02 8.92
CA GLN A 48 -1.67 -1.58 9.07
C GLN A 48 -0.65 -0.76 8.30
N SER A 49 -0.98 -0.31 7.08
CA SER A 49 -0.07 0.55 6.33
C SER A 49 0.17 1.90 7.03
N ASP A 50 -0.86 2.48 7.65
CA ASP A 50 -0.73 3.72 8.46
C ASP A 50 0.22 3.52 9.64
N LEU A 51 0.05 2.42 10.39
CA LEU A 51 0.92 2.11 11.52
C LEU A 51 2.36 1.86 11.07
N ASP A 52 2.56 1.07 10.01
CA ASP A 52 3.90 0.76 9.51
C ASP A 52 4.60 2.03 8.98
N TYR A 53 3.88 2.93 8.32
CA TYR A 53 4.40 4.23 7.88
C TYR A 53 4.87 5.09 9.07
N GLN A 54 4.04 5.18 10.12
CA GLN A 54 4.38 5.96 11.31
C GLN A 54 5.54 5.35 12.09
N VAL A 55 5.60 4.03 12.19
CA VAL A 55 6.75 3.32 12.78
C VAL A 55 8.03 3.65 12.03
N GLN A 56 7.98 3.69 10.69
CA GLN A 56 9.16 3.98 9.88
C GLN A 56 9.65 5.42 10.04
N LEU A 57 8.74 6.39 10.11
CA LEU A 57 9.08 7.78 10.46
C LEU A 57 9.68 7.89 11.86
N TYR A 58 9.12 7.18 12.84
CA TYR A 58 9.59 7.20 14.22
C TYR A 58 10.99 6.58 14.35
N VAL A 59 11.23 5.45 13.68
CA VAL A 59 12.55 4.81 13.55
C VAL A 59 13.56 5.76 12.94
N PHE A 60 13.20 6.43 11.85
CA PHE A 60 14.10 7.35 11.15
C PHE A 60 14.47 8.56 12.02
N GLN A 61 13.48 9.18 12.68
CA GLN A 61 13.69 10.36 13.52
C GLN A 61 14.53 10.04 14.75
N ASN A 62 14.27 8.91 15.41
CA ASN A 62 14.88 8.57 16.69
C ASN A 62 16.10 7.65 16.56
N ARG A 63 16.45 7.22 15.33
CA ARG A 63 17.52 6.26 15.02
C ARG A 63 17.44 4.97 15.88
N ILE A 64 16.22 4.50 16.09
CA ILE A 64 15.92 3.29 16.87
C ILE A 64 15.95 2.08 15.93
N ASP A 65 16.37 0.92 16.43
CA ASP A 65 16.30 -0.32 15.66
C ASP A 65 14.82 -0.67 15.33
N PRO A 66 14.43 -0.79 14.05
CA PRO A 66 13.07 -1.18 13.66
C PRO A 66 12.67 -2.57 14.17
N ALA A 67 13.63 -3.43 14.53
CA ALA A 67 13.38 -4.75 15.10
C ALA A 67 13.18 -4.74 16.64
N ALA A 68 13.28 -3.58 17.28
CA ALA A 68 13.10 -3.47 18.73
C ALA A 68 11.71 -3.97 19.16
N ALA A 69 11.70 -5.00 20.01
CA ALA A 69 10.47 -5.59 20.53
C ALA A 69 9.65 -4.53 21.29
N GLY A 70 8.37 -4.37 20.92
CA GLY A 70 7.47 -3.41 21.55
C GLY A 70 7.40 -2.03 20.86
N LEU A 71 8.29 -1.73 19.90
CA LEU A 71 8.31 -0.44 19.19
C LEU A 71 6.97 -0.13 18.50
N LYS A 72 6.42 -1.11 17.77
CA LYS A 72 5.11 -0.95 17.10
C LYS A 72 3.99 -0.63 18.09
N ARG A 73 4.04 -1.21 19.29
CA ARG A 73 3.04 -0.97 20.33
C ARG A 73 3.16 0.43 20.91
N GLN A 74 4.38 0.86 21.20
CA GLN A 74 4.65 2.21 21.69
C GLN A 74 4.21 3.30 20.69
N VAL A 75 4.49 3.09 19.40
CA VAL A 75 4.04 4.02 18.35
C VAL A 75 2.52 4.02 18.23
N LEU A 76 1.87 2.84 18.27
CA LEU A 76 0.42 2.75 18.26
C LEU A 76 -0.21 3.48 19.45
N ASP A 77 0.31 3.29 20.65
CA ASP A 77 -0.19 3.95 21.87
C ASP A 77 -0.03 5.49 21.79
N ALA A 78 1.07 5.97 21.20
CA ALA A 78 1.26 7.40 20.94
C ALA A 78 0.23 7.95 19.95
N LEU A 79 -0.03 7.24 18.84
CA LEU A 79 -1.04 7.62 17.85
C LEU A 79 -2.45 7.63 18.42
N VAL A 80 -2.78 6.66 19.28
CA VAL A 80 -4.08 6.58 19.97
C VAL A 80 -4.25 7.79 20.89
N ASN A 81 -3.24 8.14 21.68
CA ASN A 81 -3.30 9.30 22.59
C ASN A 81 -3.47 10.62 21.83
N GLU A 82 -2.76 10.80 20.72
CA GLU A 82 -2.91 11.99 19.87
C GLU A 82 -4.34 12.11 19.34
N LYS A 83 -4.90 11.02 18.81
CA LYS A 83 -6.28 11.00 18.30
C LYS A 83 -7.31 11.25 19.39
N LEU A 84 -7.12 10.70 20.59
CA LEU A 84 -8.00 10.96 21.74
C LEU A 84 -7.97 12.44 22.16
N LEU A 85 -6.81 13.07 22.20
CA LEU A 85 -6.68 14.49 22.52
C LEU A 85 -7.40 15.37 21.48
N LEU A 86 -7.25 15.05 20.20
CA LEU A 86 -7.94 15.76 19.12
C LEU A 86 -9.46 15.55 19.19
N ALA A 87 -9.91 14.32 19.44
CA ALA A 87 -11.33 14.01 19.61
C ALA A 87 -11.95 14.78 20.78
N GLN A 88 -11.22 14.90 21.91
CA GLN A 88 -11.68 15.69 23.04
C GLN A 88 -11.79 17.18 22.71
N SER A 89 -10.84 17.72 21.93
CA SER A 89 -10.85 19.12 21.47
C SER A 89 -12.09 19.44 20.62
N ILE A 90 -12.51 18.50 19.77
CA ILE A 90 -13.71 18.64 18.92
C ILE A 90 -14.99 18.58 19.75
N LEU A 91 -15.01 17.74 20.79
CA LEU A 91 -16.19 17.57 21.66
C LEU A 91 -16.41 18.75 22.63
N ASP A 92 -15.35 19.47 22.98
CA ASP A 92 -15.37 20.61 23.92
C ASP A 92 -15.41 21.98 23.22
N SER A 93 -15.68 22.00 21.91
CA SER A 93 -15.91 23.20 21.07
C SER A 93 -17.40 23.40 20.79
#